data_AF-A0A4R0X8M4-F1
#
_entry.id   AF-A0A4R0X8M4-F1
#
_cell.length_a   1.000
_cell.length_b   1.000
_cell.length_c   1.000
_cell.angle_alpha   90.00
_cell.angle_beta   90.00
_cell.angle_gamma   90.00
#
_symmetry.space_group_name_H-M   'P 1'
#
loop_
_entity.id
_entity.type
_entity.pdbx_description
1 polymer ?
#
loop_
_entity_poly.entity_id
_entity_poly.type
_entity_poly.pdbx_seq_one_letter_code
_entity_poly.pdbx_strand_id
1 'polypeptide(L)' 'MSPDKRKTRDSSPFTFRTIDAEIIHLECVLCAEGANSLFAKSYWRKRVLQASATSGLAPNQQQRLRRLLEHIDAS' A
#
# COMPACT_ATOMS: atom_id res chain seq x y z
N MET A 1 15.02 19.81 28.57
CA MET A 1 13.75 19.23 29.08
C MET A 1 12.62 19.86 28.28
N SER A 2 11.68 19.18 27.66
CA SER A 2 11.38 17.76 27.47
C SER A 2 10.40 17.68 26.27
N PRO A 3 10.21 16.49 25.70
CA PRO A 3 9.99 16.26 24.28
C PRO A 3 8.49 16.14 23.92
N ASP A 4 8.20 15.63 22.71
CA ASP A 4 6.87 15.24 22.20
C ASP A 4 6.13 16.40 21.50
N LYS A 5 5.99 16.38 20.17
CA LYS A 5 4.80 15.78 19.58
C LYS A 5 5.07 15.09 18.23
N ARG A 6 4.81 13.77 18.27
CA ARG A 6 4.27 12.95 17.18
C ARG A 6 5.24 12.64 16.04
N LYS A 7 5.85 11.45 16.15
CA LYS A 7 5.68 10.45 15.09
C LYS A 7 4.26 10.60 14.55
N THR A 8 4.11 11.18 13.36
CA THR A 8 2.93 10.94 12.55
C THR A 8 2.89 9.43 12.42
N ARG A 9 2.08 8.78 13.26
CA ARG A 9 1.65 7.41 13.02
C ARG A 9 1.29 7.40 11.55
N ASP A 10 1.88 6.49 10.79
CA ASP A 10 1.74 6.31 9.36
C ASP A 10 0.25 6.16 9.00
N SER A 11 -0.48 7.27 9.06
CA SER A 11 -1.86 7.36 8.65
C SER A 11 -1.80 7.24 7.16
N SER A 12 -2.45 6.21 6.65
CA SER A 12 -2.66 6.06 5.21
C SER A 12 -3.09 7.41 4.63
N PRO A 13 -2.43 7.90 3.57
CA PRO A 13 -2.84 9.14 2.91
C PRO A 13 -4.19 8.98 2.20
N PHE A 14 -4.74 7.76 2.17
CA PHE A 14 -5.96 7.43 1.47
C PHE A 14 -7.16 7.45 2.40
N THR A 15 -8.28 7.85 1.83
CA THR A 15 -9.60 7.65 2.41
C THR A 15 -10.22 6.38 1.84
N PHE A 16 -11.27 5.85 2.49
CA PHE A 16 -12.06 4.74 1.95
C PHE A 16 -12.54 4.95 0.50
N ARG A 17 -12.75 6.20 0.06
CA ARG A 17 -13.20 6.51 -1.30
C ARG A 17 -12.07 6.52 -2.33
N THR A 18 -10.86 6.88 -1.91
CA THR A 18 -9.71 7.03 -2.81
C THR A 18 -8.84 5.76 -2.86
N ILE A 19 -8.97 4.88 -1.87
CA ILE A 19 -8.15 3.67 -1.75
C ILE A 19 -8.41 2.68 -2.89
N ASP A 20 -9.62 2.64 -3.44
CA ASP A 20 -9.93 1.74 -4.56
C ASP A 20 -9.14 2.11 -5.83
N ALA A 21 -9.02 3.41 -6.12
CA ALA A 21 -8.23 3.89 -7.24
C ALA A 21 -6.73 3.60 -7.06
N GLU A 22 -6.21 3.73 -5.83
CA GLU A 22 -4.83 3.35 -5.52
C GLU A 22 -4.61 1.84 -5.66
N ILE A 23 -5.55 1.00 -5.18
CA ILE A 23 -5.45 -0.45 -5.32
C ILE A 23 -5.43 -0.84 -6.81
N ILE A 24 -6.30 -0.25 -7.63
CA ILE A 24 -6.31 -0.48 -9.08
C ILE A 24 -4.97 -0.06 -9.69
N HIS A 25 -4.43 1.09 -9.31
CA HIS A 25 -3.13 1.54 -9.79
C HIS A 25 -2.01 0.55 -9.42
N LEU A 26 -1.97 0.10 -8.16
CA LEU A 26 -1.00 -0.89 -7.67
C LEU A 26 -1.13 -2.23 -8.39
N GLU A 27 -2.35 -2.71 -8.64
CA GLU A 27 -2.60 -3.92 -9.43
C GLU A 27 -2.05 -3.78 -10.86
N CYS A 28 -2.35 -2.67 -11.54
CA CYS A 28 -1.86 -2.45 -12.90
C CYS A 28 -0.33 -2.39 -12.97
N VAL A 29 0.32 -1.62 -12.10
CA VAL A 29 1.78 -1.45 -12.16
C VAL A 29 2.52 -2.72 -11.72
N LEU A 30 2.01 -3.48 -10.76
CA LEU A 30 2.66 -4.72 -10.29
C LEU A 30 2.39 -5.94 -11.17
N CYS A 31 1.32 -5.91 -11.98
CA CYS A 31 1.09 -6.90 -13.03
C CYS A 31 1.88 -6.60 -14.32
N ALA A 32 2.32 -5.35 -14.53
CA ALA A 32 3.16 -5.02 -15.67
C ALA A 32 4.57 -5.62 -15.50
N GLU A 33 5.09 -6.24 -16.57
CA GLU A 33 6.47 -6.70 -16.60
C GLU A 33 7.43 -5.53 -16.33
N GLY A 34 8.38 -5.72 -15.40
CA GLY A 34 9.36 -4.68 -15.07
C GLY A 34 8.90 -3.64 -14.04
N ALA A 35 7.81 -3.86 -13.31
CA ALA A 35 7.44 -3.02 -12.14
C ALA A 35 8.62 -2.81 -11.16
N ASN A 36 9.39 -3.88 -10.95
CA ASN A 36 10.60 -3.90 -10.12
C ASN A 36 11.84 -3.26 -10.79
N SER A 37 11.76 -2.96 -12.09
CA SER A 37 12.81 -2.25 -12.83
C SER A 37 12.72 -0.73 -12.64
N LEU A 38 11.50 -0.19 -12.42
CA LEU A 38 11.30 1.24 -12.15
C LEU A 38 11.52 1.60 -10.69
N PHE A 39 11.05 0.76 -9.77
CA PHE A 39 11.23 0.94 -8.33
C PHE A 39 11.56 -0.37 -7.65
N ALA A 40 12.36 -0.31 -6.58
CA ALA A 40 12.71 -1.50 -5.80
C ALA A 40 11.47 -2.15 -5.15
N LYS A 41 11.51 -3.47 -4.98
CA LYS A 41 10.49 -4.27 -4.27
C LYS A 41 10.09 -3.68 -2.90
N SER A 42 11.05 -3.12 -2.16
CA SER A 42 10.83 -2.48 -0.86
C SER A 42 9.95 -1.23 -0.92
N TYR A 43 10.01 -0.48 -2.04
CA TYR A 43 9.15 0.67 -2.28
C TYR A 43 7.69 0.22 -2.45
N TRP A 44 7.45 -0.77 -3.30
CA TRP A 44 6.11 -1.31 -3.55
C TRP A 44 5.50 -1.91 -2.29
N ARG A 45 6.28 -2.70 -1.55
CA ARG A 45 5.84 -3.27 -0.27
C ARG A 45 5.41 -2.17 0.71
N LYS A 46 6.19 -1.08 0.82
CA LYS A 46 5.84 0.05 1.69
C LYS A 46 4.52 0.71 1.27
N ARG A 47 4.29 0.90 -0.04
CA ARG A 47 3.03 1.48 -0.55
C ARG A 47 1.82 0.62 -0.23
N VAL A 48 1.90 -0.70 -0.45
CA VAL A 48 0.79 -1.62 -0.13
C VAL A 48 0.53 -1.67 1.38
N LEU A 49 1.56 -1.61 2.22
CA LEU A 49 1.41 -1.52 3.68
C LEU A 49 0.75 -0.21 4.13
N GLN A 50 1.12 0.93 3.52
CA GLN A 50 0.46 2.22 3.78
C GLN A 50 -1.01 2.19 3.38
N ALA A 51 -1.33 1.62 2.21
CA ALA A 51 -2.70 1.42 1.76
C ALA A 51 -3.50 0.51 2.72
N SER A 52 -2.87 -0.54 3.25
CA SER A 52 -3.47 -1.45 4.25
C SER A 52 -3.73 -0.80 5.61
N ALA A 53 -3.03 0.28 5.94
CA ALA A 53 -3.27 1.05 7.16
C ALA A 53 -4.50 1.98 7.07
N THR A 54 -5.19 2.02 5.92
CA THR A 54 -6.43 2.80 5.75
C THR A 54 -7.51 2.27 6.69
N SER A 55 -8.12 3.16 7.47
CA SER A 55 -9.24 2.80 8.34
C SER A 55 -10.53 2.63 7.53
N GLY A 56 -11.34 1.62 7.87
CA GLY A 56 -12.64 1.38 7.23
C GLY A 56 -12.57 0.67 5.88
N LEU A 57 -11.47 -0.03 5.57
CA LEU A 57 -11.36 -0.86 4.37
C LEU A 57 -12.48 -1.91 4.31
N ALA A 58 -13.13 -2.04 3.16
CA ALA A 58 -14.05 -3.13 2.89
C ALA A 58 -13.28 -4.47 2.80
N PRO A 59 -13.91 -5.63 3.10
CA PRO A 59 -13.25 -6.93 3.03
C PRO A 59 -12.59 -7.23 1.67
N ASN A 60 -13.21 -6.81 0.57
CA ASN A 60 -12.65 -6.94 -0.77
C ASN A 60 -11.34 -6.14 -0.93
N GLN A 61 -11.32 -4.89 -0.46
CA GLN A 61 -10.12 -4.04 -0.51
C GLN A 61 -8.96 -4.65 0.28
N GLN A 62 -9.24 -5.19 1.47
CA GLN A 62 -8.24 -5.89 2.28
C GLN A 62 -7.70 -7.13 1.58
N GLN A 63 -8.56 -7.93 0.96
CA GLN A 63 -8.15 -9.12 0.22
C GLN A 63 -7.25 -8.78 -0.97
N ARG A 64 -7.58 -7.73 -1.73
CA ARG A 64 -6.77 -7.26 -2.87
C ARG A 64 -5.38 -6.80 -2.41
N LEU A 65 -5.32 -5.97 -1.36
CA LEU A 65 -4.05 -5.51 -0.79
C LEU A 65 -3.18 -6.67 -0.28
N ARG A 66 -3.80 -7.68 0.35
CA ARG A 66 -3.08 -8.89 0.79
C ARG A 66 -2.49 -9.67 -0.37
N ARG A 67 -3.25 -9.87 -1.46
CA ARG A 67 -2.75 -10.53 -2.67
C ARG A 67 -1.59 -9.79 -3.31
N LEU A 68 -1.63 -8.46 -3.30
CA LEU A 68 -0.50 -7.64 -3.78
C LEU A 68 0.76 -7.84 -2.93
N LEU A 69 0.64 -7.92 -1.60
CA LEU A 69 1.79 -8.23 -0.73
C LEU A 69 2.36 -9.62 -1.03
N GLU A 70 1.50 -10.62 -1.18
CA GLU A 70 1.91 -11.99 -1.50
C GLU A 70 2.62 -12.06 -2.85
N HIS A 71 2.11 -11.35 -3.87
CA HIS A 71 2.74 -11.25 -5.20
C HIS A 71 4.12 -10.58 -5.14
N ILE A 72 4.21 -9.44 -4.45
CA ILE A 72 5.49 -8.75 -4.25
C ILE A 72 6.48 -9.69 -3.59
N ASP A 73 6.08 -10.37 -2.51
CA ASP A 73 6.98 -11.25 -1.74
C ASP A 73 7.44 -12.48 -2.51
N ALA A 74 6.61 -13.01 -3.41
CA ALA A 74 6.94 -14.12 -4.30
C ALA A 74 7.81 -13.73 -5.51
N SER A 75 7.78 -12.47 -5.95
CA SER A 75 8.63 -11.93 -7.04
C SER A 75 10.08 -11.70 -6.63
#